data_AF-Q212H0-F1
#
_entry.id   AF-Q212H0-F1
#
_cell.length_a   1.000
_cell.length_b   1.000
_cell.length_c   1.000
_cell.angle_alpha   90.00
_cell.angle_beta   90.00
_cell.angle_gamma   90.00
#
_symmetry.space_group_name_H-M   'P 1'
#
loop_
_entity.id
_entity.type
_entity.pdbx_description
1 polymer ?
#
loop_
_entity_poly.entity_id
_entity_poly.type
_entity_poly.pdbx_seq_one_letter_code
_entity_poly.pdbx_strand_id
1 'polypeptide(L)'
;MTKTKDLHKAWSKDPTYRAEYDALEEGFTVMAAIAKARRRAGLSQAELARRMNTTQSTVARLESGRGQPSTRTLLRFAKATGHKLKISFQPVKGKAKS
;
A
#
# COMPACT_ATOMS: atom_id res chain seq x y z
N MET A 1 -22.56 -14.08 8.05
CA MET A 1 -21.70 -13.42 7.03
C MET A 1 -20.28 -13.93 7.20
N THR A 2 -19.76 -14.66 6.20
CA THR A 2 -18.35 -15.12 6.22
C THR A 2 -17.44 -13.91 6.08
N LYS A 3 -16.51 -13.71 7.03
CA LYS A 3 -15.61 -12.55 6.99
C LYS A 3 -14.54 -12.82 5.93
N THR A 4 -14.13 -11.79 5.19
CA THR A 4 -13.08 -11.86 4.17
C THR A 4 -11.77 -12.45 4.71
N LYS A 5 -11.48 -12.24 6.00
CA LYS A 5 -10.35 -12.86 6.71
C LYS A 5 -10.41 -14.39 6.75
N ASP A 6 -11.61 -14.95 6.89
CA ASP A 6 -11.81 -16.39 7.04
C ASP A 6 -11.64 -17.11 5.70
N LEU A 7 -12.12 -16.49 4.60
CA LEU A 7 -11.92 -16.96 3.23
C LEU A 7 -10.44 -16.95 2.82
N HIS A 8 -9.73 -15.86 3.13
CA HIS A 8 -8.29 -15.76 2.85
C HIS A 8 -7.49 -16.85 3.59
N LYS A 9 -7.81 -17.13 4.86
CA LYS A 9 -7.14 -18.18 5.64
C LYS A 9 -7.37 -19.58 5.05
N ALA A 10 -8.56 -19.84 4.51
CA ALA A 10 -8.87 -21.11 3.86
C ALA A 10 -8.11 -21.27 2.53
N TRP A 11 -8.12 -20.24 1.68
CA TRP A 11 -7.51 -20.29 0.35
C TRP A 11 -5.98 -20.16 0.37
N SER A 12 -5.38 -19.56 1.40
CA SER A 12 -3.92 -19.49 1.57
C SER A 12 -3.22 -20.85 1.69
N LYS A 13 -3.97 -21.95 1.81
CA LYS A 13 -3.44 -23.32 1.79
C LYS A 13 -3.21 -23.85 0.37
N ASP A 14 -3.84 -23.25 -0.63
CA ASP A 14 -3.62 -23.58 -2.05
C ASP A 14 -2.35 -22.87 -2.55
N PRO A 15 -1.34 -23.61 -3.05
CA PRO A 15 -0.09 -23.03 -3.57
C PRO A 15 -0.31 -22.03 -4.72
N THR A 16 -1.30 -22.26 -5.58
CA THR A 16 -1.62 -21.39 -6.72
C THR A 16 -2.23 -20.09 -6.23
N TYR A 17 -3.22 -20.18 -5.33
CA TYR A 17 -3.76 -18.99 -4.66
C TYR A 17 -2.68 -18.23 -3.91
N ARG A 18 -1.75 -18.94 -3.25
CA ARG A 18 -0.68 -18.31 -2.50
C ARG A 18 0.30 -17.55 -3.40
N ALA A 19 0.73 -18.15 -4.50
CA ALA A 19 1.63 -17.50 -5.46
C ALA A 19 1.01 -16.25 -6.09
N GLU A 20 -0.26 -16.35 -6.52
CA GLU A 20 -1.00 -15.21 -7.09
C GLU A 20 -1.28 -14.13 -6.02
N TYR A 21 -1.60 -14.53 -4.79
CA TYR A 21 -1.82 -13.61 -3.68
C TYR A 21 -0.52 -12.90 -3.27
N ASP A 22 0.60 -13.61 -3.16
CA ASP A 22 1.91 -13.04 -2.82
C ASP A 22 2.38 -12.07 -3.93
N ALA A 23 2.14 -12.38 -5.21
CA ALA A 23 2.42 -11.47 -6.32
C ALA A 23 1.55 -10.19 -6.27
N LEU A 24 0.29 -10.32 -5.86
CA LEU A 24 -0.59 -9.19 -5.61
C LEU A 24 -0.20 -8.41 -4.34
N GLU A 25 0.36 -9.07 -3.33
CA GLU A 25 0.75 -8.50 -2.04
C GLU A 25 1.79 -7.38 -2.23
N GLU A 26 2.71 -7.51 -3.20
CA GLU A 26 3.70 -6.49 -3.54
C GLU A 26 3.05 -5.12 -3.82
N GLY A 27 1.95 -5.10 -4.61
CA GLY A 27 1.17 -3.89 -4.88
C GLY A 27 0.33 -3.43 -3.68
N PHE A 28 -0.19 -4.37 -2.88
CA PHE A 28 -0.96 -4.07 -1.68
C PHE A 28 -0.10 -3.47 -0.55
N THR A 29 1.21 -3.75 -0.50
CA THR A 29 2.10 -3.25 0.55
C THR A 29 2.19 -1.72 0.56
N VAL A 30 2.32 -1.10 -0.61
CA VAL A 30 2.47 0.36 -0.74
C VAL A 30 1.17 1.07 -0.33
N MET A 31 0.03 0.57 -0.80
CA MET A 31 -1.27 1.20 -0.53
C MET A 31 -1.66 1.08 0.94
N ALA A 32 -1.41 -0.08 1.53
CA ALA A 32 -1.58 -0.29 2.96
C ALA A 32 -0.66 0.63 3.78
N ALA A 33 0.59 0.82 3.35
CA ALA A 33 1.53 1.73 4.01
C ALA A 33 1.05 3.19 3.94
N ILE A 34 0.56 3.65 2.79
CA ILE A 34 -0.01 4.98 2.58
C ILE A 34 -1.22 5.19 3.50
N ALA A 35 -2.22 4.32 3.43
CA ALA A 35 -3.43 4.44 4.25
C ALA A 35 -3.10 4.42 5.75
N LYS A 36 -2.15 3.58 6.17
CA LYS A 36 -1.68 3.50 7.56
C LYS A 36 -0.97 4.78 7.99
N ALA A 37 -0.09 5.34 7.16
CA ALA A 37 0.61 6.59 7.46
C ALA A 37 -0.35 7.79 7.59
N ARG A 38 -1.35 7.90 6.70
CA ARG A 38 -2.40 8.94 6.83
C ARG A 38 -3.16 8.80 8.16
N ARG A 39 -3.61 7.59 8.48
CA ARG A 39 -4.35 7.32 9.73
C ARG A 39 -3.52 7.64 10.96
N ARG A 40 -2.23 7.30 10.96
CA ARG A 40 -1.28 7.65 12.05
C ARG A 40 -1.08 9.15 12.20
N ALA A 41 -1.12 9.89 11.10
CA ALA A 41 -1.07 11.35 11.11
C ALA A 41 -2.41 12.01 11.55
N GLY A 42 -3.46 11.23 11.83
CA GLY A 42 -4.76 11.74 12.25
C GLY A 42 -5.52 12.50 11.16
N LEU A 43 -5.17 12.31 9.88
CA LEU A 43 -5.73 13.10 8.78
C LEU A 43 -6.89 12.39 8.10
N SER A 44 -7.94 13.12 7.75
CA SER A 44 -8.93 12.65 6.76
C SER A 44 -8.32 12.67 5.34
N GLN A 45 -8.96 12.00 4.37
CA GLN A 45 -8.50 12.05 2.98
C GLN A 45 -8.56 13.48 2.41
N ALA A 46 -9.59 14.25 2.77
CA ALA A 46 -9.74 15.64 2.36
C ALA A 46 -8.67 16.55 2.99
N GLU A 47 -8.35 16.32 4.27
CA GLU A 47 -7.30 17.08 4.95
C GLU A 47 -5.91 16.80 4.35
N LEU A 48 -5.60 15.53 4.08
CA LEU A 48 -4.38 15.18 3.39
C LEU A 48 -4.32 15.80 1.98
N ALA A 49 -5.44 15.79 1.25
CA ALA A 49 -5.51 16.38 -0.09
C ALA A 49 -5.16 17.88 -0.07
N ARG A 50 -5.68 18.63 0.91
CA ARG A 50 -5.31 20.04 1.13
C ARG A 50 -3.81 20.20 1.37
N ARG A 51 -3.23 19.43 2.29
CA ARG A 51 -1.78 19.48 2.59
C ARG A 51 -0.90 19.10 1.41
N MET A 52 -1.38 18.17 0.59
CA MET A 52 -0.67 17.76 -0.62
C MET A 52 -0.91 18.70 -1.79
N ASN A 53 -1.80 19.70 -1.71
CA ASN A 53 -2.27 20.48 -2.85
C ASN A 53 -2.76 19.58 -4.01
N THR A 54 -3.77 18.76 -3.72
CA THR A 54 -4.43 17.85 -4.66
C THR A 54 -5.90 17.64 -4.27
N THR A 55 -6.60 16.74 -4.96
CA THR A 55 -8.02 16.44 -4.71
C THR A 55 -8.19 15.24 -3.77
N GLN A 56 -9.32 15.20 -3.05
CA GLN A 56 -9.70 14.02 -2.25
C GLN A 56 -9.78 12.76 -3.11
N SER A 57 -10.29 12.87 -4.35
CA SER A 57 -10.33 11.75 -5.31
C SER A 57 -8.95 11.22 -5.67
N THR A 58 -7.94 12.09 -5.76
CA THR A 58 -6.54 11.68 -5.98
C THR A 58 -6.00 10.91 -4.77
N VAL A 59 -6.31 11.36 -3.55
CA VAL A 59 -5.93 10.64 -2.32
C VAL A 59 -6.65 9.29 -2.23
N ALA A 60 -7.95 9.23 -2.54
CA ALA A 60 -8.69 7.97 -2.54
C ALA A 60 -8.16 6.98 -3.60
N ARG A 61 -7.78 7.48 -4.77
CA ARG A 61 -7.10 6.70 -5.80
C ARG A 61 -5.77 6.13 -5.30
N LEU A 62 -4.98 6.98 -4.64
CA LEU A 62 -3.71 6.60 -4.02
C LEU A 62 -3.86 5.53 -2.93
N GLU A 63 -4.96 5.55 -2.16
CA GLU A 63 -5.20 4.55 -1.10
C GLU A 63 -5.85 3.26 -1.61
N SER A 64 -6.53 3.31 -2.75
CA SER A 64 -7.23 2.14 -3.34
C SER A 64 -6.34 1.26 -4.21
N GLY A 65 -5.10 1.67 -4.47
CA GLY A 65 -4.20 0.96 -5.37
C GLY A 65 -4.52 1.11 -6.85
N ARG A 66 -5.47 1.99 -7.20
CA ARG A 66 -5.77 2.30 -8.60
C ARG A 66 -4.68 3.22 -9.16
N GLY A 67 -3.66 2.63 -9.75
CA GLY A 67 -2.53 3.32 -10.35
C GLY A 67 -1.31 3.37 -9.41
N GLN A 68 -0.12 3.33 -10.00
CA GLN A 68 1.13 3.36 -9.24
C GLN A 68 1.58 4.80 -8.97
N PRO A 69 1.76 5.20 -7.70
CA PRO A 69 2.32 6.51 -7.41
C PRO A 69 3.78 6.60 -7.80
N SER A 70 4.15 7.72 -8.43
CA SER A 70 5.56 8.05 -8.61
C SER A 70 6.27 8.27 -7.26
N THR A 71 7.58 8.08 -7.23
CA THR A 71 8.42 8.41 -6.07
C THR A 71 8.22 9.87 -5.62
N ARG A 72 8.02 10.80 -6.57
CA ARG A 72 7.71 12.21 -6.29
C ARG A 72 6.41 12.36 -5.50
N THR A 73 5.38 11.59 -5.85
CA THR A 73 4.10 11.55 -5.12
C THR A 73 4.30 11.03 -3.70
N LEU A 74 5.08 9.96 -3.53
CA LEU A 74 5.38 9.38 -2.21
C LEU A 74 6.15 10.36 -1.31
N LEU A 75 7.10 11.13 -1.86
CA LEU A 75 7.82 12.17 -1.12
C LEU A 75 6.89 13.29 -0.63
N ARG A 76 6.00 13.79 -1.50
CA ARG A 76 4.99 14.79 -1.12
C ARG A 76 4.05 14.28 -0.04
N PHE A 77 3.61 13.03 -0.18
CA PHE A 77 2.76 12.36 0.80
C PHE A 77 3.46 12.25 2.15
N ALA A 78 4.74 11.83 2.18
CA ALA A 78 5.53 11.72 3.39
C ALA A 78 5.63 13.08 4.11
N LYS A 79 5.94 14.15 3.37
CA LYS A 79 5.97 15.51 3.92
C LYS A 79 4.61 15.94 4.49
N ALA A 80 3.52 15.71 3.76
CA ALA A 80 2.17 16.10 4.18
C ALA A 80 1.66 15.34 5.43
N THR A 81 2.17 14.13 5.65
CA THR A 81 1.84 13.28 6.81
C THR A 81 2.86 13.38 7.94
N GLY A 82 3.92 14.17 7.82
CA GLY A 82 4.98 14.27 8.83
C GLY A 82 5.87 13.02 8.94
N HIS A 83 5.98 12.23 7.88
CA HIS A 83 6.79 11.00 7.82
C HIS A 83 8.04 11.19 6.96
N LYS A 84 9.01 10.29 7.11
CA LYS A 84 10.17 10.15 6.21
C LYS A 84 9.97 8.96 5.28
N LEU A 85 10.15 9.16 3.98
CA LEU A 85 10.16 8.05 3.01
C LEU A 85 11.50 7.31 3.09
N LYS A 86 11.45 6.00 3.36
CA LYS A 86 12.60 5.10 3.30
C LYS A 86 12.25 3.95 2.36
N ILE A 87 13.04 3.77 1.30
CA ILE A 87 12.90 2.68 0.33
C ILE A 87 14.06 1.71 0.55
N SER A 88 13.79 0.41 0.56
CA SER A 88 14.79 -0.65 0.67
C SER A 88 14.40 -1.82 -0.23
N PHE A 89 15.38 -2.44 -0.87
CA PHE A 89 15.19 -3.66 -1.65
C PHE A 89 15.33 -4.88 -0.73
N GLN A 90 14.50 -5.89 -0.96
CA GLN A 90 14.58 -7.18 -0.26
C GLN A 90 14.96 -8.27 -1.27
N PRO A 91 15.71 -9.30 -0.85
CA PRO A 91 15.98 -10.43 -1.72
C PRO A 91 14.66 -11.13 -2.07
N VAL A 92 14.46 -11.42 -3.36
CA VAL A 92 13.36 -12.27 -3.81
C VAL A 92 13.64 -13.68 -3.30
N LYS A 93 12.72 -14.27 -2.53
CA LYS A 93 12.82 -15.68 -2.13
C LYS A 93 12.81 -16.54 -3.41
N GLY A 94 13.97 -17.03 -3.85
CA GLY A 94 14.02 -17.96 -4.99
C GLY A 94 15.24 -17.94 -5.91
N LYS A 95 16.26 -17.10 -5.71
CA LYS A 95 17.56 -17.32 -6.37
C LYS A 95 18.62 -17.64 -5.34
N ALA A 96 18.66 -18.91 -4.94
CA ALA A 96 19.90 -19.51 -4.47
C ALA A 96 20.97 -19.22 -5.54
N LYS A 97 22.11 -18.68 -5.11
CA LYS A 97 23.27 -18.52 -5.98
C LYS A 97 23.60 -19.89 -6.58
N SER A 98 23.54 -20.00 -7.91
CA SER A 98 24.41 -20.92 -8.63
C SER A 98 25.81 -20.33 -8.66
#